data_AF-A0A6V7HSF8-F1
#
_entry.id   AF-A0A6V7HSF8-F1
#
_cell.length_a   1.000
_cell.length_b   1.000
_cell.length_c   1.000
_cell.angle_alpha   90.00
_cell.angle_beta   90.00
_cell.angle_gamma   90.00
#
_symmetry.space_group_name_H-M   'P 1'
#
loop_
_entity.id
_entity.type
_entity.pdbx_description
1 polymer ?
#
loop_
_entity_poly.entity_id
_entity_poly.type
_entity_poly.pdbx_seq_one_letter_code
_entity_poly.pdbx_strand_id
1 'polypeptide(L)' 'DNAIFNPDTMGPKKLMYAMYLTAHEIIHQWFGNLVTPAWWNDLWLSEALAEYFAYKMLDD' A
#
# COMPACT_ATOMS: atom_id res chain seq x y z
N ASP A 1 -7.86 -18.94 12.41
CA ASP A 1 -8.41 -17.98 11.42
C ASP A 1 -7.54 -16.75 11.29
N ASN A 2 -6.53 -16.80 10.41
CA ASN A 2 -5.59 -15.70 10.12
C ASN A 2 -5.60 -15.34 8.62
N ALA A 3 -6.70 -15.63 7.91
CA ALA A 3 -6.76 -15.51 6.47
C ALA A 3 -7.02 -14.05 6.03
N ILE A 4 -6.10 -13.14 6.32
CA ILE A 4 -6.04 -11.86 5.58
C ILE A 4 -5.73 -12.17 4.10
N PHE A 5 -4.96 -13.24 3.86
CA PHE A 5 -4.71 -13.80 2.55
C PHE A 5 -5.01 -15.28 2.56
N ASN A 6 -5.97 -15.70 1.72
CA ASN A 6 -6.18 -17.11 1.42
C ASN A 6 -6.10 -17.29 -0.11
N PRO A 7 -4.95 -17.74 -0.63
CA PRO A 7 -4.75 -17.91 -2.07
C PRO A 7 -5.66 -18.99 -2.67
N ASP A 8 -6.15 -19.94 -1.86
CA ASP A 8 -7.02 -21.02 -2.31
C ASP A 8 -8.48 -20.58 -2.49
N THR A 9 -8.87 -19.44 -1.91
CA THR A 9 -10.24 -18.88 -2.00
C THR A 9 -10.31 -17.52 -2.68
N MET A 10 -9.17 -16.82 -2.84
CA MET A 10 -9.12 -15.55 -3.55
C MET A 10 -8.76 -15.75 -5.03
N GLY A 11 -9.62 -15.25 -5.92
CA GLY A 11 -9.28 -15.15 -7.34
C GLY A 11 -8.08 -14.21 -7.58
N PRO A 12 -7.33 -14.38 -8.69
CA PRO A 12 -6.06 -13.67 -8.92
C PRO A 12 -6.13 -12.15 -8.78
N LYS A 13 -7.22 -11.53 -9.25
CA LYS A 13 -7.43 -10.07 -9.12
C LYS A 13 -7.55 -9.61 -7.66
N LYS A 14 -8.22 -10.38 -6.81
CA LYS A 14 -8.36 -10.06 -5.38
C LYS A 14 -7.03 -10.19 -4.66
N LEU A 15 -6.27 -11.23 -5.00
CA LEU A 15 -4.93 -11.43 -4.44
C LEU A 15 -4.01 -10.26 -4.80
N MET A 16 -3.98 -9.87 -6.08
CA MET A 16 -3.15 -8.76 -6.54
C MET A 16 -3.56 -7.41 -5.92
N TYR A 17 -4.86 -7.15 -5.78
CA TYR A 17 -5.35 -5.96 -5.09
C TYR A 17 -4.96 -5.94 -3.61
N ALA A 18 -5.07 -7.08 -2.91
CA ALA A 18 -4.69 -7.16 -1.51
C ALA A 18 -3.17 -7.02 -1.30
N MET A 19 -2.36 -7.53 -2.24
CA MET A 19 -0.90 -7.28 -2.26
C MET A 19 -0.60 -5.79 -2.47
N TYR A 20 -1.29 -5.12 -3.41
CA TYR A 20 -1.15 -3.69 -3.66
C TYR A 20 -1.48 -2.86 -2.42
N LEU A 21 -2.63 -3.12 -1.78
CA LEU A 21 -3.01 -2.42 -0.55
C LEU A 21 -1.99 -2.66 0.57
N THR A 22 -1.51 -3.89 0.72
CA THR A 22 -0.50 -4.18 1.73
C THR A 22 0.78 -3.41 1.48
N ALA A 23 1.25 -3.34 0.23
CA ALA A 23 2.41 -2.53 -0.13
C ALA A 23 2.17 -1.03 0.15
N HIS A 24 1.01 -0.49 -0.24
CA HIS A 24 0.61 0.91 0.02
C HIS A 24 0.70 1.26 1.51
N GLU A 25 0.08 0.45 2.37
CA GLU A 25 0.07 0.68 3.82
C GLU A 25 1.43 0.42 4.51
N ILE A 26 2.25 -0.45 3.93
CA ILE A 26 3.65 -0.64 4.38
C ILE A 26 4.47 0.61 4.05
N ILE A 27 4.31 1.20 2.86
CA ILE A 27 5.04 2.42 2.50
C ILE A 27 4.63 3.59 3.39
N HIS A 28 3.37 3.64 3.84
CA HIS A 28 2.92 4.63 4.83
C HIS A 28 3.69 4.59 6.16
N GLN A 29 4.34 3.47 6.50
CA GLN A 29 5.24 3.41 7.66
C GLN A 29 6.41 4.40 7.54
N TRP A 30 6.88 4.69 6.32
CA TRP A 30 7.90 5.72 6.05
C TRP A 30 7.27 7.06 5.67
N PHE A 31 6.34 7.08 4.71
CA PHE A 31 5.74 8.30 4.18
C PHE A 31 4.28 8.43 4.66
N GLY A 32 4.09 9.17 5.74
CA GLY A 32 2.85 9.22 6.52
C GLY A 32 3.16 9.18 8.00
N ASN A 33 3.76 8.07 8.46
CA ASN A 33 4.11 7.87 9.86
C ASN A 33 5.45 8.50 10.25
N LEU A 34 6.56 8.14 9.58
CA LEU A 34 7.90 8.66 9.92
C LEU A 34 8.12 10.07 9.35
N VAL A 35 7.80 10.27 8.08
CA VAL A 35 7.81 11.58 7.41
C VAL A 35 6.37 11.99 7.19
N THR A 36 5.87 12.84 8.08
CA THR A 36 4.49 13.32 8.06
C THR A 36 4.40 14.68 7.37
N PRO A 37 3.40 14.92 6.50
CA PRO A 37 3.20 16.23 5.90
C PRO A 37 2.95 17.29 6.98
N ALA A 38 3.50 18.49 6.77
CA ALA A 38 3.36 19.58 7.73
C ALA A 38 1.91 20.09 7.82
N TRP A 39 1.13 19.95 6.75
CA TRP A 39 -0.28 20.33 6.69
C TRP A 39 -1.07 19.42 5.74
N TRP A 40 -2.39 19.42 5.90
CA TRP A 40 -3.30 18.60 5.08
C TRP A 40 -3.26 18.92 3.58
N ASN A 41 -2.85 20.13 3.20
CA ASN A 41 -2.66 20.48 1.79
C ASN A 41 -1.54 19.66 1.12
N ASP A 42 -0.61 19.13 1.92
CA ASP A 42 0.52 18.31 1.45
C ASP A 42 0.27 16.81 1.62
N LEU A 43 -0.96 16.40 1.98
CA LEU A 43 -1.32 14.99 2.18
C LEU A 43 -1.01 14.13 0.94
N TRP A 44 -1.11 14.73 -0.25
CA TRP A 44 -0.77 14.08 -1.51
C TRP A 44 0.65 13.51 -1.51
N LEU A 45 1.60 14.11 -0.77
CA LEU A 45 2.97 13.62 -0.70
C LEU A 45 3.03 12.21 -0.10
N SER A 46 2.25 11.95 0.95
CA SER A 46 2.19 10.62 1.56
C SER A 46 1.47 9.62 0.66
N GLU A 47 0.29 9.99 0.15
CA GLU A 47 -0.56 9.09 -0.65
C GLU A 47 0.06 8.75 -2.00
N ALA A 48 0.61 9.74 -2.72
CA ALA A 48 1.21 9.52 -4.03
C ALA A 48 2.53 8.75 -3.94
N LEU A 49 3.31 8.93 -2.87
CA LEU A 49 4.51 8.12 -2.65
C LEU A 49 4.15 6.68 -2.29
N ALA A 50 3.13 6.46 -1.46
CA ALA A 50 2.62 5.13 -1.16
C ALA A 50 2.12 4.41 -2.42
N GLU A 51 1.34 5.09 -3.27
CA GLU A 51 0.85 4.56 -4.55
C GLU A 51 2.02 4.24 -5.50
N TYR A 52 2.95 5.17 -5.69
CA TYR A 52 4.08 4.99 -6.59
C TYR A 52 4.93 3.76 -6.20
N PHE A 53 5.29 3.66 -4.91
CA PHE A 53 6.12 2.53 -4.45
C PHE A 53 5.34 1.21 -4.43
N ALA A 54 4.04 1.22 -4.11
CA ALA A 54 3.21 0.02 -4.18
C ALA A 54 3.15 -0.55 -5.61
N TYR A 55 3.00 0.32 -6.62
CA TYR A 55 3.09 -0.10 -8.02
C TYR A 55 4.48 -0.63 -8.37
N LYS A 56 5.54 0.09 -7.97
CA LYS A 56 6.91 -0.35 -8.24
C LYS A 56 7.25 -1.71 -7.64
N MET A 57 6.82 -1.99 -6.40
CA MET A 57 7.05 -3.26 -5.73
C MET A 57 6.34 -4.46 -6.37
N LEU A 58 5.28 -4.23 -7.15
CA LEU A 58 4.51 -5.28 -7.80
C LEU A 58 4.81 -5.45 -9.28
N ASP A 59 5.50 -4.48 -9.89
CA ASP A 59 5.90 -4.47 -11.30
C ASP A 59 7.31 -5.07 -11.53
N ASP A 60 8.15 -5.09 -10.47
CA ASP A 60 9.47 -5.73 -10.44
C ASP A 60 9.40 -7.23 -10.06
#